data_AF-L8M8P6-F1
#
_entry.id   AF-L8M8P6-F1
#
_cell.length_a   1.000
_cell.length_b   1.000
_cell.length_c   1.000
_cell.angle_alpha   90.00
_cell.angle_beta   90.00
_cell.angle_gamma   90.00
#
_symmetry.space_group_name_H-M   'P 1'
#
loop_
_entity.id
_entity.type
_entity.pdbx_description
1 polymer ?
#
loop_
_entity_poly.entity_id
_entity_poly.type
_entity_poly.pdbx_seq_one_letter_code
_entity_poly.pdbx_strand_id
1 'polypeptide(L)'
;MNPIFPIIAIFILVIILFFLSQVVIKIIWKYKEKSNSTKPIANLGIAIALLVLFVMLMLAIISAINMLTNVDTSFSNKSGKVTNTEEIAVLNIEDCQQLINEIYLGENKVYNSENHRYIEVVSTPQNIVESYQKGAKELNSVSQQYLDLNLNPESKHYSQIIANKLQEKAKLFEQRSEISTDSKNKRKINRLLDKMDLVTKERLNAIESVENQCDLKE
;
A
#
# COMPACT_ATOMS: atom_id res chain seq x y z
N MET A 1 -1.66 3.74 3.96
CA MET A 1 -1.63 3.70 5.45
C MET A 1 -0.23 3.32 5.86
N ASN A 2 0.38 4.05 6.82
CA ASN A 2 1.75 3.76 7.24
C ASN A 2 1.77 2.40 7.97
N PRO A 3 2.48 1.36 7.48
CA PRO A 3 2.45 0.01 8.05
C PRO A 3 2.97 -0.04 9.49
N ILE A 4 3.63 1.03 9.92
CA ILE A 4 4.13 1.23 11.29
C ILE A 4 2.98 1.31 12.30
N PHE A 5 1.83 1.87 11.95
CA PHE A 5 0.72 2.07 12.89
C PHE A 5 0.08 0.76 13.39
N PRO A 6 -0.28 -0.23 12.54
CA PRO A 6 -0.79 -1.50 13.02
C PRO A 6 0.25 -2.30 13.80
N ILE A 7 1.54 -2.21 13.44
CA ILE A 7 2.63 -2.88 14.18
C ILE A 7 2.75 -2.30 15.59
N ILE A 8 2.73 -0.97 15.73
CA ILE A 8 2.75 -0.31 17.05
C ILE A 8 1.51 -0.68 17.86
N ALA A 9 0.33 -0.72 17.25
CA ALA A 9 -0.91 -1.10 17.94
C ALA A 9 -0.87 -2.54 18.46
N ILE A 10 -0.36 -3.49 17.67
CA ILE A 10 -0.16 -4.89 18.08
C ILE A 10 0.85 -4.96 19.23
N PHE A 11 1.96 -4.21 19.15
CA PHE A 11 2.98 -4.20 20.19
C PHE A 11 2.44 -3.67 21.53
N ILE A 12 1.64 -2.59 21.48
CA ILE A 12 0.95 -2.05 22.66
C ILE A 12 -0.04 -3.06 23.23
N LEU A 13 -0.81 -3.74 22.37
CA LEU A 13 -1.77 -4.76 22.80
C LEU A 13 -1.07 -5.92 23.53
N VAL A 14 0.08 -6.39 23.03
CA VAL A 14 0.88 -7.45 23.67
C VAL A 14 1.39 -7.01 25.04
N ILE A 15 1.86 -5.77 25.17
CA ILE A 15 2.29 -5.21 26.46
C ILE A 15 1.12 -5.17 27.46
N ILE A 16 -0.06 -4.72 27.03
CA ILE A 16 -1.25 -4.67 27.88
C ILE A 16 -1.65 -6.08 28.34
N LEU A 17 -1.69 -7.06 27.43
CA LEU A 17 -2.01 -8.45 27.76
C LEU A 17 -0.98 -9.07 28.72
N PHE A 18 0.30 -8.71 28.59
CA PHE A 18 1.33 -9.13 29.54
C PHE A 18 1.07 -8.56 30.94
N PHE A 19 0.76 -7.28 31.07
CA PHE A 19 0.43 -6.70 32.39
C PHE A 19 -0.82 -7.32 33.00
N LEU A 20 -1.86 -7.57 32.19
CA LEU A 20 -3.08 -8.24 32.66
C LEU A 20 -2.80 -9.66 33.15
N SER A 21 -1.94 -10.42 32.47
CA SER A 21 -1.58 -11.78 32.91
C SER A 21 -0.84 -11.77 34.26
N GLN A 22 0.06 -10.80 34.50
CA GLN A 22 0.73 -10.65 35.80
C GLN A 22 -0.25 -10.34 36.94
N VAL A 23 -1.26 -9.49 36.67
CA VAL A 23 -2.32 -9.18 37.65
C VAL A 23 -3.15 -10.42 37.95
N VAL A 24 -3.54 -11.19 36.93
CA VAL A 24 -4.31 -12.42 37.11
C VAL A 24 -3.52 -13.47 37.90
N ILE A 25 -2.23 -13.66 37.62
CA ILE A 25 -1.36 -14.57 38.38
C ILE A 25 -1.31 -14.16 39.87
N LYS A 26 -1.19 -12.86 40.15
CA LYS A 26 -1.15 -12.33 41.52
C LYS A 26 -2.48 -12.54 42.25
N ILE A 27 -3.62 -12.40 41.56
CA ILE A 27 -4.96 -12.68 42.11
C ILE A 27 -5.11 -14.19 42.39
N ILE A 28 -4.70 -15.05 41.46
CA ILE A 28 -4.74 -16.51 41.63
C ILE A 28 -3.89 -16.93 42.83
N TRP A 29 -2.69 -16.35 43.00
CA TRP A 29 -1.84 -16.59 44.17
C TRP A 29 -2.51 -16.16 45.47
N LYS A 30 -3.13 -14.97 45.50
CA LYS A 30 -3.85 -14.45 46.67
C LYS A 30 -5.08 -15.29 47.04
N TYR A 31 -5.76 -15.90 46.06
CA TYR A 31 -6.87 -16.83 46.30
C TYR A 31 -6.39 -18.22 46.74
N LYS A 32 -5.22 -18.66 46.27
CA LYS A 32 -4.65 -19.99 46.59
C LYS A 32 -4.15 -20.11 48.03
N GLU A 33 -3.76 -18.99 48.66
CA GLU A 33 -3.35 -18.96 50.07
C GLU A 33 -4.49 -19.34 51.05
N LYS A 34 -5.75 -19.39 50.58
CA LYS A 34 -6.91 -19.83 51.35
C LYS A 34 -7.35 -21.29 51.08
N SER A 35 -6.71 -22.00 50.14
CA SER A 35 -7.06 -23.37 49.76
C SER A 35 -5.84 -24.28 49.79
N ASN A 36 -5.64 -24.96 50.92
CA ASN A 36 -4.68 -26.04 51.04
C ASN A 36 -5.15 -27.26 50.22
N SER A 37 -4.60 -27.45 49.02
CA SER A 37 -4.22 -28.78 48.49
C SER A 37 -4.03 -28.84 46.97
N THR A 38 -3.07 -28.12 46.39
CA THR A 38 -2.52 -28.55 45.08
C THR A 38 -1.02 -28.35 45.03
N LYS A 39 -0.31 -29.47 44.86
CA LYS A 39 1.16 -29.60 44.87
C LYS A 39 1.79 -28.61 43.86
N PRO A 40 2.87 -27.90 44.23
CA PRO A 40 3.47 -26.81 43.44
C PRO A 40 3.91 -27.22 42.02
N ILE A 41 4.15 -28.52 41.80
CA ILE A 41 4.58 -29.09 40.52
C ILE A 41 3.48 -29.00 39.44
N ALA A 42 2.20 -29.17 39.81
CA ALA A 42 1.09 -29.08 38.84
C ALA A 42 0.89 -27.64 38.32
N ASN A 43 1.10 -26.64 39.19
CA ASN A 43 1.02 -25.23 38.81
C ASN A 43 2.17 -24.81 37.88
N LEU A 44 3.37 -25.36 38.09
CA LEU A 44 4.50 -25.13 37.19
C LEU A 44 4.22 -25.72 35.79
N GLY A 45 3.65 -26.94 35.75
CA GLY A 45 3.27 -27.59 34.49
C GLY A 45 2.20 -26.82 33.71
N ILE A 46 1.17 -26.31 34.39
CA ILE A 46 0.12 -25.49 33.75
C ILE A 46 0.70 -24.16 33.23
N ALA A 47 1.59 -23.51 33.99
CA ALA A 47 2.22 -22.27 33.56
C ALA A 47 3.11 -22.47 32.31
N ILE A 48 3.88 -23.56 32.27
CA ILE A 48 4.70 -23.93 31.11
C ILE A 48 3.80 -24.25 29.92
N ALA A 49 2.71 -25.01 30.11
CA ALA A 49 1.77 -25.34 29.04
C ALA A 49 1.11 -24.09 28.44
N LEU A 50 0.72 -23.12 29.27
CA LEU A 50 0.17 -21.84 28.81
C LEU A 50 1.19 -21.01 28.04
N LEU A 51 2.47 -21.03 28.46
CA LEU A 51 3.54 -20.32 27.78
C LEU A 51 3.84 -20.94 26.40
N VAL A 52 3.87 -22.27 26.31
CA VAL A 52 4.02 -22.99 25.04
C VAL A 52 2.83 -22.68 24.12
N LEU A 53 1.60 -22.69 24.64
CA LEU A 53 0.41 -22.38 23.86
C LEU A 53 0.44 -20.93 23.34
N PHE A 54 0.90 -19.98 24.15
CA PHE A 54 1.08 -18.59 23.75
C PHE A 54 2.13 -18.42 22.63
N VAL A 55 3.27 -19.10 22.74
CA VAL A 55 4.32 -19.08 21.69
C VAL A 55 3.78 -19.66 20.38
N MET A 56 3.03 -20.77 20.43
CA MET A 56 2.41 -21.38 19.24
C MET A 56 1.36 -20.46 18.61
N LEU A 57 0.56 -19.75 19.42
CA LEU A 57 -0.41 -18.79 18.92
C LEU A 57 0.26 -17.59 18.23
N MET A 58 1.36 -17.08 18.82
CA MET A 58 2.14 -16.00 18.21
C MET A 58 2.78 -16.43 16.89
N LEU A 59 3.32 -17.65 16.79
CA LEU A 59 3.85 -18.20 15.54
C LEU A 59 2.75 -18.36 14.49
N ALA A 60 1.55 -18.79 14.88
CA ALA A 60 0.41 -18.90 13.97
C ALA A 60 -0.05 -17.53 13.47
N ILE A 61 -0.07 -16.50 14.33
CA ILE A 61 -0.40 -15.12 13.94
C ILE A 61 0.66 -14.56 12.99
N ILE A 62 1.95 -14.76 13.28
CA ILE A 62 3.05 -14.34 12.38
C ILE A 62 2.92 -15.05 11.02
N SER A 63 2.63 -16.35 11.01
CA SER A 63 2.39 -17.12 9.79
C SER A 63 1.16 -16.62 9.02
N ALA A 64 0.06 -16.31 9.72
CA ALA A 64 -1.15 -15.77 9.11
C ALA A 64 -0.93 -14.35 8.56
N ILE A 65 -0.15 -13.50 9.23
CA ILE A 65 0.26 -12.19 8.72
C ILE A 65 1.18 -12.35 7.51
N ASN A 66 2.11 -13.30 7.53
CA ASN A 66 2.96 -13.62 6.38
C ASN A 66 2.14 -14.17 5.20
N MET A 67 1.06 -14.92 5.45
CA MET A 67 0.13 -15.33 4.40
C MET A 67 -0.73 -14.16 3.91
N LEU A 68 -1.24 -13.29 4.78
CA LEU A 68 -2.02 -12.11 4.38
C LEU A 68 -1.19 -11.07 3.61
N THR A 69 0.12 -11.04 3.84
CA THR A 69 1.07 -10.21 3.09
C THR A 69 1.63 -10.90 1.83
N ASN A 70 1.43 -12.22 1.69
CA ASN A 70 1.82 -13.02 0.52
C ASN A 70 0.64 -13.36 -0.41
N VAL A 71 -0.61 -13.02 -0.07
CA VAL A 71 -1.71 -12.98 -1.03
C VAL A 71 -1.61 -11.61 -1.73
N ASP A 72 -1.12 -11.65 -2.96
CA ASP A 72 -0.66 -10.54 -3.84
C ASP A 72 0.81 -10.10 -3.73
N THR A 73 1.73 -11.06 -3.55
CA THR A 73 3.10 -10.88 -4.07
C THR A 73 3.60 -12.11 -4.82
N SER A 74 3.20 -12.23 -6.09
CA SER A 74 4.03 -12.87 -7.12
C SER A 74 5.25 -12.00 -7.48
N PHE A 75 5.89 -11.37 -6.47
CA PHE A 75 7.14 -10.64 -6.62
C PHE A 75 8.18 -11.28 -5.69
N SER A 76 8.96 -12.18 -6.29
CA SER A 76 10.12 -12.82 -5.70
C SER A 76 11.21 -11.76 -5.48
N ASN A 77 11.23 -11.14 -4.30
CA ASN A 77 12.41 -10.42 -3.83
C ASN A 77 13.41 -11.44 -3.26
N LYS A 78 14.25 -12.00 -4.13
CA LYS A 78 15.58 -12.41 -3.71
C LYS A 78 16.32 -11.13 -3.30
N SER A 79 16.48 -10.97 -2.00
CA SER A 79 17.37 -10.01 -1.35
C SER A 79 18.80 -10.17 -1.91
N GLY A 80 19.08 -9.45 -2.98
CA GLY A 80 20.41 -9.04 -3.40
C GLY A 80 20.71 -7.68 -2.80
N LYS A 81 21.62 -7.68 -1.84
CA LYS A 81 22.52 -6.59 -1.43
C LYS A 81 22.43 -5.33 -2.32
N VAL A 82 21.94 -4.23 -1.77
CA VAL A 82 22.05 -2.89 -2.35
C VAL A 82 23.54 -2.55 -2.51
N THR A 83 24.04 -2.75 -3.72
CA THR A 83 25.12 -1.94 -4.25
C THR A 83 24.45 -0.85 -5.06
N ASN A 84 24.80 0.41 -4.78
CA ASN A 84 24.43 1.55 -5.62
C ASN A 84 25.00 1.34 -7.03
N THR A 85 24.20 0.69 -7.86
CA THR A 85 24.22 0.80 -9.30
C THR A 85 22.75 0.92 -9.61
N GLU A 86 22.28 2.12 -9.97
CA GLU A 86 21.05 2.23 -10.74
C GLU A 86 21.32 1.38 -11.99
N GLU A 87 20.84 0.14 -11.98
CA GLU A 87 20.68 -0.62 -13.18
C GLU A 87 19.64 0.18 -13.97
N ILE A 88 20.14 1.05 -14.85
CA ILE A 88 19.32 1.81 -15.79
C ILE A 88 18.57 0.74 -16.55
N ALA A 89 17.29 0.53 -16.23
CA ALA A 89 16.45 -0.36 -17.00
C ALA A 89 16.54 0.12 -18.45
N VAL A 90 17.13 -0.69 -19.32
CA VAL A 90 17.34 -0.29 -20.70
C VAL A 90 16.06 -0.61 -21.44
N LEU A 91 15.42 0.40 -22.01
CA LEU A 91 14.26 0.21 -22.86
C LEU A 91 14.71 -0.45 -24.17
N ASN A 92 14.07 -1.58 -24.52
CA ASN A 92 14.30 -2.21 -25.82
C ASN A 92 13.70 -1.32 -26.92
N ILE A 93 14.49 -1.05 -27.97
CA ILE A 93 14.09 -0.17 -29.07
C ILE A 93 12.89 -0.72 -29.84
N GLU A 94 12.72 -2.03 -29.91
CA GLU A 94 11.59 -2.68 -30.58
C GLU A 94 10.26 -2.37 -29.87
N ASP A 95 10.32 -2.15 -28.55
CA ASP A 95 9.15 -1.82 -27.72
C ASP A 95 8.87 -0.30 -27.68
N CYS A 96 9.83 0.55 -28.07
CA CYS A 96 9.71 2.00 -28.01
C CYS A 96 8.45 2.49 -28.75
N GLN A 97 8.24 2.03 -29.98
CA GLN A 97 7.10 2.47 -30.77
C GLN A 97 5.77 2.10 -30.10
N GLN A 98 5.66 0.89 -29.54
CA GLN A 98 4.45 0.44 -28.87
C GLN A 98 4.20 1.25 -27.59
N LEU A 99 5.24 1.48 -26.79
CA LEU A 99 5.12 2.20 -25.53
C LEU A 99 4.83 3.69 -25.74
N ILE A 100 5.48 4.35 -26.70
CA ILE A 100 5.22 5.75 -27.06
C ILE A 100 3.79 5.92 -27.60
N ASN A 101 3.33 4.99 -28.45
CA ASN A 101 1.95 5.03 -28.95
C ASN A 101 0.94 4.90 -27.80
N GLU A 102 1.16 3.97 -26.87
CA GLU A 102 0.28 3.82 -25.71
C GLU A 102 0.36 5.04 -24.77
N ILE A 103 1.54 5.65 -24.61
CA ILE A 103 1.70 6.91 -23.88
C ILE A 103 0.83 8.00 -24.49
N TYR A 104 0.94 8.23 -25.79
CA TYR A 104 0.15 9.27 -26.46
C TYR A 104 -1.36 9.06 -26.31
N LEU A 105 -1.83 7.83 -26.53
CA LEU A 105 -3.25 7.48 -26.42
C LEU A 105 -3.76 7.51 -24.97
N GLY A 106 -2.95 7.02 -24.04
CA GLY A 106 -3.23 6.97 -22.62
C GLY A 106 -3.26 8.37 -22.00
N GLU A 107 -2.27 9.21 -22.29
CA GLU A 107 -2.17 10.56 -21.72
C GLU A 107 -3.33 11.46 -22.13
N ASN A 108 -3.82 11.32 -23.36
CA ASN A 108 -5.00 12.06 -23.78
C ASN A 108 -6.24 11.67 -22.95
N LYS A 109 -6.40 10.39 -22.60
CA LYS A 109 -7.49 9.94 -21.71
C LYS A 109 -7.25 10.47 -20.28
N VAL A 110 -6.02 10.32 -19.77
CA VAL A 110 -5.64 10.72 -18.42
C VAL A 110 -5.84 12.21 -18.20
N TYR A 111 -5.44 13.07 -19.14
CA TYR A 111 -5.60 14.52 -19.05
C TYR A 111 -7.05 14.94 -18.76
N ASN A 112 -8.01 14.27 -19.39
CA ASN A 112 -9.44 14.55 -19.20
C ASN A 112 -9.95 14.11 -17.81
N SER A 113 -9.37 13.05 -17.25
CA SER A 113 -9.73 12.49 -15.95
C SER A 113 -8.97 13.14 -14.78
N GLU A 114 -7.80 13.73 -15.03
CA GLU A 114 -6.80 14.08 -14.01
C GLU A 114 -6.92 15.51 -13.48
N ASN A 115 -7.84 16.33 -14.01
CA ASN A 115 -7.97 17.77 -13.70
C ASN A 115 -8.62 18.07 -12.32
N HIS A 116 -8.12 17.40 -11.29
CA HIS A 116 -8.61 17.38 -9.92
C HIS A 116 -8.68 18.76 -9.27
N ARG A 117 -7.71 19.65 -9.52
CA ARG A 117 -7.76 21.04 -9.00
C ARG A 117 -8.90 21.85 -9.61
N TYR A 118 -9.23 21.64 -10.89
CA TYR A 118 -10.36 22.29 -11.53
C TYR A 118 -11.68 21.79 -10.94
N ILE A 119 -11.83 20.47 -10.76
CA ILE A 119 -13.02 19.86 -10.14
C ILE A 119 -13.33 20.51 -8.78
N GLU A 120 -12.32 20.76 -7.93
CA GLU A 120 -12.51 21.40 -6.63
C GLU A 120 -13.03 22.84 -6.69
N VAL A 121 -12.78 23.55 -7.80
CA VAL A 121 -13.13 24.97 -7.95
C VAL A 121 -14.52 25.14 -8.54
N VAL A 122 -14.89 24.32 -9.52
CA VAL A 122 -16.10 24.55 -10.34
C VAL A 122 -17.27 23.65 -10.00
N SER A 123 -17.04 22.54 -9.29
CA SER A 123 -18.08 21.54 -9.05
C SER A 123 -18.82 21.78 -7.74
N THR A 124 -20.11 21.45 -7.75
CA THR A 124 -20.88 21.35 -6.50
C THR A 124 -20.36 20.18 -5.65
N PRO A 125 -20.60 20.15 -4.34
CA PRO A 125 -20.20 19.03 -3.49
C PRO A 125 -20.60 17.65 -3.99
N GLN A 126 -21.81 17.51 -4.54
CA GLN A 126 -22.28 16.25 -5.12
C GLN A 126 -21.52 15.89 -6.41
N ASN A 127 -21.33 16.87 -7.30
CA ASN A 127 -20.60 16.66 -8.55
C ASN A 127 -19.11 16.35 -8.32
N ILE A 128 -18.52 16.83 -7.22
CA ILE A 128 -17.16 16.47 -6.80
C ILE A 128 -17.09 14.95 -6.60
N VAL A 129 -17.97 14.37 -5.79
CA VAL A 129 -17.94 12.92 -5.51
C VAL A 129 -18.03 12.10 -6.80
N GLU A 130 -19.01 12.42 -7.65
CA GLU A 130 -19.23 11.72 -8.92
C GLU A 130 -18.03 11.86 -9.87
N SER A 131 -17.47 13.08 -9.98
CA SER A 131 -16.30 13.34 -10.83
C SER A 131 -15.08 12.56 -10.34
N TYR A 132 -14.86 12.51 -9.03
CA TYR A 132 -13.71 11.79 -8.47
C TYR A 132 -13.84 10.27 -8.65
N GLN A 133 -15.04 9.71 -8.47
CA GLN A 133 -15.29 8.29 -8.70
C GLN A 133 -15.15 7.90 -10.18
N LYS A 134 -15.65 8.75 -11.09
CA LYS A 134 -15.47 8.54 -12.54
C LYS A 134 -13.99 8.58 -12.92
N GLY A 135 -13.27 9.60 -12.44
CA GLY A 135 -11.83 9.73 -12.68
C GLY A 135 -11.04 8.53 -12.18
N ALA A 136 -11.34 8.01 -10.99
CA ALA A 136 -10.70 6.79 -10.47
C ALA A 136 -10.88 5.58 -11.40
N LYS A 137 -12.09 5.35 -11.91
CA LYS A 137 -12.38 4.24 -12.84
C LYS A 137 -11.62 4.39 -14.16
N GLU A 138 -11.58 5.59 -14.71
CA GLU A 138 -10.87 5.88 -15.96
C GLU A 138 -9.36 5.68 -15.80
N LEU A 139 -8.76 6.19 -14.72
CA LEU A 139 -7.34 6.01 -14.42
C LEU A 139 -6.98 4.52 -14.22
N ASN A 140 -7.81 3.76 -13.52
CA ASN A 140 -7.62 2.31 -13.39
C ASN A 140 -7.73 1.60 -14.74
N SER A 141 -8.66 2.01 -15.61
CA SER A 141 -8.79 1.43 -16.95
C SER A 141 -7.56 1.70 -17.81
N VAL A 142 -7.02 2.93 -17.79
CA VAL A 142 -5.78 3.25 -18.51
C VAL A 142 -4.59 2.52 -17.91
N SER A 143 -4.52 2.39 -16.58
CA SER A 143 -3.48 1.57 -15.93
C SER A 143 -3.46 0.13 -16.45
N GLN A 144 -4.63 -0.50 -16.63
CA GLN A 144 -4.68 -1.88 -17.13
C GLN A 144 -4.15 -1.96 -18.58
N GLN A 145 -4.42 -0.95 -19.42
CA GLN A 145 -3.89 -0.90 -20.79
C GLN A 145 -2.36 -0.99 -20.80
N TYR A 146 -1.68 -0.27 -19.91
CA TYR A 146 -0.23 -0.38 -19.74
C TYR A 146 0.22 -1.76 -19.25
N LEU A 147 -0.46 -2.35 -18.26
CA LEU A 147 -0.11 -3.67 -17.73
C LEU A 147 -0.30 -4.79 -18.76
N ASP A 148 -1.26 -4.63 -19.66
CA ASP A 148 -1.60 -5.59 -20.71
C ASP A 148 -0.69 -5.47 -21.94
N LEU A 149 0.21 -4.47 -22.00
CA LEU A 149 1.15 -4.34 -23.11
C LEU A 149 2.09 -5.56 -23.17
N ASN A 150 2.13 -6.16 -24.35
CA ASN A 150 3.04 -7.27 -24.64
C ASN A 150 4.45 -6.75 -24.97
N LEU A 151 5.18 -6.31 -23.94
CA LEU A 151 6.56 -5.82 -24.06
C LEU A 151 7.58 -6.87 -23.62
N ASN A 152 8.83 -6.69 -24.05
CA ASN A 152 9.93 -7.48 -23.52
C ASN A 152 10.11 -7.25 -22.00
N PRO A 153 10.62 -8.24 -21.25
CA PRO A 153 10.81 -8.11 -19.79
C PRO A 153 11.59 -6.87 -19.35
N GLU A 154 12.59 -6.46 -20.13
CA GLU A 154 13.41 -5.26 -19.87
C GLU A 154 12.59 -3.97 -19.97
N SER A 155 11.69 -3.88 -20.95
CA SER A 155 10.81 -2.74 -21.20
C SER A 155 9.58 -2.71 -20.28
N LYS A 156 9.15 -3.86 -19.73
CA LYS A 156 7.99 -3.96 -18.83
C LYS A 156 8.10 -3.07 -17.61
N HIS A 157 9.32 -2.82 -17.13
CA HIS A 157 9.58 -1.97 -15.98
C HIS A 157 8.94 -0.57 -16.14
N TYR A 158 9.12 0.07 -17.31
CA TYR A 158 8.58 1.40 -17.57
C TYR A 158 7.06 1.43 -17.61
N SER A 159 6.46 0.48 -18.34
CA SER A 159 5.00 0.35 -18.39
C SER A 159 4.40 0.11 -17.00
N GLN A 160 5.05 -0.71 -16.17
CA GLN A 160 4.65 -0.95 -14.78
C GLN A 160 4.75 0.30 -13.91
N ILE A 161 5.80 1.11 -14.04
CA ILE A 161 5.92 2.37 -13.30
C ILE A 161 4.73 3.30 -13.63
N ILE A 162 4.44 3.49 -14.92
CA ILE A 162 3.35 4.36 -15.38
C ILE A 162 2.01 3.83 -14.86
N ALA A 163 1.74 2.53 -15.04
CA ALA A 163 0.54 1.87 -14.53
C ALA A 163 0.37 2.04 -13.02
N ASN A 164 1.43 1.80 -12.24
CA ASN A 164 1.40 1.91 -10.79
C ASN A 164 1.08 3.33 -10.33
N LYS A 165 1.61 4.35 -11.01
CA LYS A 165 1.31 5.75 -10.69
C LYS A 165 -0.13 6.14 -11.03
N LEU A 166 -0.69 5.60 -12.12
CA LEU A 166 -2.11 5.76 -12.43
C LEU A 166 -3.01 5.11 -11.37
N GLN A 167 -2.70 3.91 -10.91
CA GLN A 167 -3.44 3.24 -9.82
C GLN A 167 -3.30 3.97 -8.48
N GLU A 168 -2.10 4.44 -8.16
CA GLU A 168 -1.85 5.24 -6.96
C GLU A 168 -2.73 6.50 -6.98
N LYS A 169 -2.79 7.16 -8.14
CA LYS A 169 -3.65 8.33 -8.31
C LYS A 169 -5.13 7.97 -8.22
N ALA A 170 -5.58 6.89 -8.86
CA ALA A 170 -6.97 6.41 -8.76
C ALA A 170 -7.40 6.18 -7.31
N LYS A 171 -6.53 5.57 -6.48
CA LYS A 171 -6.78 5.39 -5.04
C LYS A 171 -6.90 6.72 -4.29
N LEU A 172 -6.11 7.73 -4.66
CA LEU A 172 -6.25 9.07 -4.09
C LEU A 172 -7.58 9.71 -4.51
N PHE A 173 -8.03 9.48 -5.75
CA PHE A 173 -9.33 9.94 -6.24
C PHE A 173 -10.48 9.31 -5.44
N GLU A 174 -10.44 8.00 -5.21
CA GLU A 174 -11.41 7.28 -4.36
C GLU A 174 -11.44 7.88 -2.95
N GLN A 175 -10.28 8.03 -2.30
CA GLN A 175 -10.17 8.64 -0.98
C GLN A 175 -10.75 10.06 -0.93
N ARG A 176 -10.58 10.85 -1.98
CA ARG A 176 -11.14 12.20 -2.05
C ARG A 176 -12.66 12.17 -2.17
N SER A 177 -13.23 11.20 -2.89
CA SER A 177 -14.68 11.04 -3.04
C SER A 177 -15.39 10.69 -1.73
N GLU A 178 -14.68 10.08 -0.78
CA GLU A 178 -15.19 9.70 0.55
C GLU A 178 -15.20 10.85 1.57
N ILE A 179 -14.56 11.99 1.26
CA ILE A 179 -14.39 13.10 2.20
C ILE A 179 -15.44 14.17 1.94
N SER A 180 -16.23 14.51 2.96
CA SER A 180 -17.17 15.64 2.91
C SER A 180 -16.46 16.96 2.65
N THR A 181 -17.08 17.83 1.85
CA THR A 181 -16.53 19.14 1.43
C THR A 181 -16.68 20.23 2.49
N ASP A 182 -16.88 19.86 3.75
CA ASP A 182 -17.01 20.82 4.84
C ASP A 182 -15.68 21.48 5.20
N SER A 183 -15.75 22.62 5.90
CA SER A 183 -14.56 23.39 6.27
C SER A 183 -13.62 22.65 7.21
N LYS A 184 -14.10 21.65 7.96
CA LYS A 184 -13.28 20.85 8.88
C LYS A 184 -12.30 19.95 8.11
N ASN A 185 -12.70 19.50 6.92
CA ASN A 185 -11.88 18.62 6.08
C ASN A 185 -10.96 19.36 5.10
N LYS A 186 -11.01 20.69 5.01
CA LYS A 186 -10.20 21.49 4.06
C LYS A 186 -8.71 21.12 4.06
N ARG A 187 -8.11 20.95 5.25
CA ARG A 187 -6.68 20.59 5.36
C ARG A 187 -6.40 19.17 4.86
N LYS A 188 -7.33 18.23 5.07
CA LYS A 188 -7.22 16.84 4.60
C LYS A 188 -7.34 16.79 3.07
N ILE A 189 -8.29 17.54 2.52
CA ILE A 189 -8.50 17.70 1.08
C ILE A 189 -7.24 18.27 0.43
N ASN A 190 -6.72 19.41 0.90
CA ASN A 190 -5.51 20.01 0.32
C ASN A 190 -4.32 19.04 0.31
N ARG A 191 -4.09 18.30 1.39
CA ARG A 191 -3.03 17.29 1.45
C ARG A 191 -3.23 16.14 0.45
N LEU A 192 -4.47 15.79 0.11
CA LEU A 192 -4.74 14.79 -0.93
C LEU A 192 -4.45 15.36 -2.31
N LEU A 193 -4.86 16.60 -2.58
CA LEU A 193 -4.56 17.28 -3.85
C LEU A 193 -3.04 17.39 -4.06
N ASP A 194 -2.28 17.75 -3.03
CA ASP A 194 -0.82 17.85 -3.14
C ASP A 194 -0.16 16.49 -3.42
N LYS A 195 -0.73 15.39 -2.89
CA LYS A 195 -0.27 14.03 -3.23
C LYS A 195 -0.64 13.65 -4.66
N MET A 196 -1.83 14.02 -5.12
CA MET A 196 -2.26 13.79 -6.50
C MET A 196 -1.34 14.50 -7.48
N ASP A 197 -0.93 15.73 -7.19
CA ASP A 197 0.06 16.46 -7.99
C ASP A 197 1.41 15.75 -8.01
N LEU A 198 1.90 15.32 -6.84
CA LEU A 198 3.18 14.60 -6.75
C LEU A 198 3.17 13.34 -7.61
N VAL A 199 2.11 12.53 -7.50
CA VAL A 199 1.97 11.30 -8.31
C VAL A 199 1.90 11.60 -9.81
N THR A 200 1.22 12.69 -10.20
CA THR A 200 1.24 13.18 -11.61
C THR A 200 2.66 13.44 -12.07
N LYS A 201 3.41 14.19 -11.26
CA LYS A 201 4.77 14.60 -11.60
C LYS A 201 5.68 13.39 -11.75
N GLU A 202 5.61 12.46 -10.81
CA GLU A 202 6.39 11.21 -10.87
C GLU A 202 6.04 10.37 -12.10
N ARG A 203 4.76 10.32 -12.48
CA ARG A 203 4.30 9.65 -13.71
C ARG A 203 4.85 10.31 -14.98
N LEU A 204 4.78 11.65 -15.05
CA LEU A 204 5.31 12.41 -16.18
C LEU A 204 6.83 12.27 -16.31
N ASN A 205 7.57 12.26 -15.20
CA ASN A 205 9.01 11.98 -15.22
C ASN A 205 9.33 10.58 -15.75
N ALA A 206 8.49 9.58 -15.46
CA ALA A 206 8.66 8.23 -16.00
C ALA A 206 8.40 8.20 -17.52
N ILE A 207 7.41 8.95 -18.00
CA ILE A 207 7.14 9.13 -19.43
C ILE A 207 8.33 9.83 -20.12
N GLU A 208 8.80 10.94 -19.57
CA GLU A 208 9.98 11.66 -20.09
C GLU A 208 11.22 10.74 -20.14
N SER A 209 11.37 9.83 -19.17
CA SER A 209 12.46 8.84 -19.20
C SER A 209 12.32 7.83 -20.35
N VAL A 210 11.09 7.47 -20.72
CA VAL A 210 10.81 6.61 -21.87
C VAL A 210 11.10 7.36 -23.17
N GLU A 211 10.56 8.58 -23.31
CA GLU A 211 10.77 9.46 -24.47
C GLU A 211 12.26 9.66 -24.74
N ASN A 212 13.03 10.05 -23.71
CA ASN A 212 14.48 10.24 -23.85
C ASN A 212 15.22 8.96 -24.29
N GLN A 213 14.81 7.78 -23.83
CA GLN A 213 15.46 6.53 -24.23
C GLN A 213 15.10 6.07 -25.65
N CYS A 214 13.94 6.48 -26.14
CA CYS A 214 13.53 6.21 -27.52
C CYS A 214 14.11 7.22 -28.51
N ASP A 215 14.18 8.51 -28.14
CA ASP A 215 14.72 9.59 -28.98
C ASP A 215 16.25 9.49 -29.16
N LEU A 216 16.99 9.00 -28.15
CA LEU A 216 18.45 8.82 -28.23
C LEU A 216 18.88 7.68 -29.17
N LYS A 217 17.95 6.98 -29.81
CA LYS A 217 18.22 5.79 -30.64
C LYS A 217 17.71 5.88 -32.09
N GLU A 218 17.10 7.00 -32.50
CA GLU A 218 16.88 7.38 -33.92
C GLU A 218 18.11 8.09 -34.51
#